data_AF-A0A9E4FHH5-F1
#
_entry.id   AF-A0A9E4FHH5-F1
#
_cell.length_a   1.000
_cell.length_b   1.000
_cell.length_c   1.000
_cell.angle_alpha   90.00
_cell.angle_beta   90.00
_cell.angle_gamma   90.00
#
_symmetry.space_group_name_H-M   'P 1'
#
loop_
_entity.id
_entity.type
_entity.pdbx_description
1 polymer ?
#
loop_
_entity_poly.entity_id
_entity_poly.type
_entity_poly.pdbx_seq_one_letter_code
_entity_poly.pdbx_strand_id
1 'polypeptide(L)'
;MDVSFDIGDSQRPKGHALAYFRTRSEPDKVYATYIIVLPIAIDFAKYVPPFLASHLGSMPNDLSAFSLPPVPEEFNSYEELHRLAETRDDDLLYAGTMMSFDLPEMMEAVGDVVRYYSQAWSDNVKPAISATAADGGVDGESSSPGVNEVLYSLMSEQDKLADLS
;
A
#
# COMPACT_ATOMS: atom_id res chain seq x y z
N MET A 1 -6.25 7.79 15.95
CA MET A 1 -4.80 7.71 16.20
C MET A 1 -4.13 8.87 15.46
N ASP A 2 -3.07 9.46 16.00
CA ASP A 2 -2.29 10.49 15.30
C ASP A 2 -0.99 9.83 14.83
N VAL A 3 -0.89 9.56 13.52
CA VAL A 3 0.29 8.93 12.89
C VAL A 3 1.15 10.04 12.31
N SER A 4 2.42 10.10 12.72
CA SER A 4 3.37 11.08 12.17
C SER A 4 4.44 10.40 11.33
N PHE A 5 4.85 11.08 10.26
CA PHE A 5 5.95 10.66 9.41
C PHE A 5 7.24 11.27 9.96
N ASP A 6 8.16 10.41 10.38
CA ASP A 6 9.54 10.81 10.71
C ASP A 6 10.41 10.82 9.45
N ILE A 7 10.16 9.87 8.54
CA ILE A 7 10.72 9.81 7.19
C ILE A 7 9.56 9.65 6.20
N GLY A 8 9.60 10.41 5.11
CA GLY A 8 8.60 10.38 4.06
C GLY A 8 7.63 11.56 4.13
N ASP A 9 6.54 11.45 3.39
CA ASP A 9 5.51 12.50 3.26
C ASP A 9 4.14 11.84 3.16
N SER A 10 3.20 12.26 4.00
CA SER A 10 1.83 11.73 4.01
C SER A 10 1.06 12.02 2.72
N GLN A 11 1.47 13.05 1.96
CA GLN A 11 0.91 13.37 0.65
C GLN A 11 1.60 12.61 -0.48
N ARG A 12 2.74 11.97 -0.23
CA ARG A 12 3.49 11.20 -1.22
C ARG A 12 4.05 9.90 -0.59
N PRO A 13 3.19 9.05 0.01
CA PRO A 13 3.65 7.82 0.63
C PRO A 13 4.21 6.88 -0.43
N LYS A 14 5.28 6.16 -0.12
CA LYS A 14 6.01 5.33 -1.09
C LYS A 14 5.29 4.02 -1.42
N GLY A 15 4.38 3.59 -0.56
CA GLY A 15 3.68 2.30 -0.64
C GLY A 15 4.30 1.23 0.26
N HIS A 16 5.38 1.56 0.96
CA HIS A 16 6.01 0.70 1.96
C HIS A 16 6.57 1.53 3.11
N ALA A 17 6.34 1.08 4.33
CA ALA A 17 6.68 1.83 5.54
C ALA A 17 7.07 0.92 6.71
N LEU A 18 7.98 1.40 7.54
CA LEU A 18 8.19 0.89 8.89
C LEU A 18 7.31 1.71 9.83
N ALA A 19 6.37 1.06 10.51
CA ALA A 19 5.58 1.68 11.56
C ALA A 19 6.10 1.24 12.91
N TYR A 20 6.33 2.19 13.81
CA TYR A 20 6.81 1.88 15.14
C TYR A 20 6.00 2.54 16.24
N PHE A 21 6.02 1.90 17.40
CA PHE A 21 5.32 2.29 18.58
C PHE A 21 6.28 2.29 19.76
N ARG A 22 5.95 3.06 20.78
CA ARG A 22 6.68 3.06 22.07
C ARG A 22 5.77 2.59 23.18
N THR A 23 6.36 2.20 24.30
CA THR A 23 5.60 1.93 25.53
C THR A 23 5.83 3.05 26.53
N ARG A 24 4.85 3.32 27.41
CA ARG A 24 5.03 4.31 28.48
C ARG A 24 5.98 3.81 29.57
N SER A 25 6.05 2.50 29.76
CA SER A 25 6.85 1.83 30.78
C SER A 25 8.32 1.71 30.40
N GLU A 26 8.62 1.54 29.10
CA GLU A 26 9.97 1.34 28.57
C GLU A 26 10.16 2.25 27.34
N PRO A 27 10.49 3.55 27.54
CA PRO A 27 10.56 4.54 26.45
C PRO A 27 11.66 4.27 25.43
N ASP A 28 12.70 3.53 25.85
CA ASP A 28 13.85 3.17 25.03
C ASP A 28 13.55 1.99 24.10
N LYS A 29 12.47 1.24 24.37
CA LYS A 29 12.04 0.14 23.52
C LYS A 29 11.12 0.63 22.42
N VAL A 30 11.39 0.13 21.21
CA VAL A 30 10.55 0.34 20.04
C VAL A 30 9.95 -0.99 19.62
N TYR A 31 8.67 -0.96 19.25
CA TYR A 31 7.95 -2.09 18.68
C TYR A 31 7.64 -1.74 17.24
N ALA A 32 8.02 -2.57 16.28
CA ALA A 32 7.94 -2.24 14.87
C ALA A 32 7.20 -3.31 14.05
N THR A 33 6.54 -2.85 12.99
CA THR A 33 5.97 -3.69 11.93
C THR A 33 6.25 -3.06 10.58
N TYR A 34 6.28 -3.87 9.53
CA TYR A 34 6.44 -3.41 8.16
C TYR A 34 5.10 -3.41 7.43
N ILE A 35 4.75 -2.29 6.80
CA ILE A 35 3.51 -2.10 6.05
C ILE A 35 3.82 -2.10 4.56
N ILE A 36 3.01 -2.80 3.79
CA ILE A 36 3.09 -2.85 2.33
C ILE A 36 1.71 -2.55 1.75
N VAL A 37 1.65 -1.62 0.80
CA VAL A 37 0.53 -1.39 -0.10
C VAL A 37 0.90 -2.00 -1.45
N LEU A 38 0.13 -2.98 -1.90
CA LEU A 38 0.38 -3.66 -3.17
C LEU A 38 0.00 -2.75 -4.35
N PRO A 39 0.95 -2.42 -5.24
CA PRO A 39 0.66 -1.61 -6.42
C PRO A 39 -0.09 -2.38 -7.51
N ILE A 40 -0.13 -3.71 -7.41
CA ILE A 40 -0.78 -4.61 -8.37
C ILE A 40 -1.82 -5.43 -7.60
N ALA A 41 -3.06 -5.45 -8.11
CA ALA A 41 -4.11 -6.28 -7.53
C ALA A 41 -3.74 -7.76 -7.63
N ILE A 42 -3.67 -8.45 -6.50
CA ILE A 42 -3.42 -9.89 -6.44
C ILE A 42 -4.73 -10.60 -6.11
N ASP A 43 -5.12 -11.52 -6.99
CA ASP A 43 -6.15 -12.50 -6.67
C ASP A 43 -5.52 -13.65 -5.89
N PHE A 44 -5.57 -13.57 -4.56
CA PHE A 44 -4.98 -14.57 -3.67
C PHE A 44 -5.57 -15.96 -3.87
N ALA A 45 -6.82 -16.08 -4.34
CA ALA A 45 -7.44 -17.38 -4.57
C ALA A 45 -6.67 -18.20 -5.63
N LYS A 46 -5.93 -17.55 -6.54
CA LYS A 46 -5.08 -18.22 -7.53
C LYS A 46 -3.81 -18.84 -6.96
N TYR A 47 -3.35 -18.37 -5.80
CA TYR A 47 -2.06 -18.74 -5.23
C TYR A 47 -2.17 -19.49 -3.91
N VAL A 48 -3.37 -19.57 -3.34
CA VAL A 48 -3.64 -20.34 -2.13
C VAL A 48 -3.78 -21.82 -2.48
N PRO A 49 -3.02 -22.72 -1.82
CA PRO A 49 -3.25 -24.15 -1.92
C PRO A 49 -4.68 -24.55 -1.53
N PRO A 50 -5.33 -25.49 -2.25
CA PRO A 50 -6.75 -25.85 -2.02
C PRO A 50 -7.10 -26.23 -0.58
N PHE A 51 -6.14 -26.79 0.18
CA PHE A 51 -6.35 -27.19 1.57
C PHE A 51 -6.40 -26.01 2.56
N LEU A 52 -5.98 -24.80 2.15
CA LEU A 52 -6.09 -23.57 2.94
C LEU A 52 -7.28 -22.70 2.54
N ALA A 53 -7.97 -23.03 1.43
CA ALA A 53 -9.06 -22.22 0.89
C ALA A 53 -10.24 -22.07 1.87
N SER A 54 -10.54 -23.10 2.67
CA SER A 54 -11.57 -23.04 3.72
C SER A 54 -11.25 -22.04 4.84
N HIS A 55 -9.97 -21.73 5.06
CA HIS A 55 -9.54 -20.77 6.07
C HIS A 55 -9.41 -19.34 5.50
N LEU A 56 -9.50 -19.17 4.18
CA LEU A 56 -9.49 -17.86 3.52
C LEU A 56 -10.87 -17.21 3.36
N GLY A 57 -11.97 -17.95 3.56
CA GLY A 57 -13.32 -17.39 3.44
C GLY A 57 -13.61 -16.24 4.41
N SER A 58 -12.77 -16.03 5.43
CA SER A 58 -12.82 -14.90 6.36
C SER A 58 -11.85 -13.76 6.02
N MET A 59 -10.99 -13.91 5.01
CA MET A 59 -10.04 -12.86 4.60
C MET A 59 -10.74 -11.90 3.62
N PRO A 60 -10.53 -10.58 3.73
CA PRO A 60 -11.04 -9.63 2.75
C PRO A 60 -10.56 -10.00 1.35
N ASN A 61 -11.47 -10.02 0.37
CA ASN A 61 -11.18 -10.36 -1.03
C ASN A 61 -10.19 -9.39 -1.70
N ASP A 62 -9.87 -8.26 -1.07
CA ASP A 62 -9.03 -7.21 -1.62
C ASP A 62 -7.92 -6.86 -0.62
N LEU A 63 -6.91 -7.74 -0.52
CA LEU A 63 -5.71 -7.52 0.27
C LEU A 63 -4.78 -6.53 -0.45
N SER A 64 -5.23 -5.29 -0.60
CA SER A 64 -4.47 -4.21 -1.23
C SER A 64 -3.37 -3.65 -0.31
N ALA A 65 -3.47 -3.86 1.01
CA ALA A 65 -2.45 -3.49 1.97
C ALA A 65 -2.45 -4.41 3.20
N PHE A 66 -1.28 -4.65 3.78
CA PHE A 66 -1.13 -5.46 4.99
C PHE A 66 0.16 -5.13 5.74
N SER A 67 0.26 -5.61 6.98
CA SER A 67 1.44 -5.52 7.83
C SER A 67 2.05 -6.88 8.12
N LEU A 68 3.38 -6.90 8.26
CA LEU A 68 4.15 -8.07 8.69
C LEU A 68 5.27 -7.62 9.64
N PRO A 69 5.33 -8.15 10.88
CA PRO A 69 4.33 -9.01 11.53
C PRO A 69 3.02 -8.26 11.88
N PRO A 70 1.87 -8.95 11.98
CA PRO A 70 0.57 -8.31 12.27
C PRO A 70 0.46 -7.77 13.70
N VAL A 71 1.28 -8.29 14.61
CA VAL A 71 1.58 -7.71 15.93
C VAL A 71 2.97 -7.11 15.80
N PRO A 72 3.21 -5.86 16.22
CA PRO A 72 4.52 -5.26 16.15
C PRO A 72 5.47 -5.95 17.15
N GLU A 73 6.69 -6.22 16.71
CA GLU A 73 7.70 -6.95 17.48
C GLU A 73 8.71 -5.98 18.08
N GLU A 74 9.32 -6.36 19.22
CA GLU A 74 10.41 -5.57 19.81
C GLU A 74 11.57 -5.45 18.80
N PHE A 75 12.04 -4.23 18.58
CA PHE A 75 13.15 -3.92 17.69
C PHE A 75 14.26 -3.19 18.44
N ASN A 76 15.50 -3.46 18.05
CA ASN A 76 16.72 -3.11 18.80
C ASN A 76 16.74 -1.67 19.35
N SER A 77 16.58 -0.67 18.48
CA SER A 77 16.59 0.75 18.84
C SER A 77 15.93 1.60 17.76
N TYR A 78 15.50 2.81 18.13
CA TYR A 78 14.96 3.78 17.18
C TYR A 78 16.02 4.19 16.14
N GLU A 79 17.27 4.40 16.54
CA GLU A 79 18.36 4.81 15.65
C GLU A 79 18.66 3.76 14.58
N GLU A 80 18.58 2.48 14.94
CA GLU A 80 18.73 1.39 13.98
C GLU A 80 17.54 1.30 13.03
N LEU A 81 16.32 1.47 13.55
CA LEU A 81 15.11 1.49 12.73
C LEU A 81 15.10 2.66 11.73
N HIS A 82 15.55 3.84 12.17
CA HIS A 82 15.69 5.02 11.32
C HIS A 82 16.71 4.78 10.20
N ARG A 83 17.90 4.27 10.53
CA ARG A 83 18.90 3.92 9.50
C ARG A 83 18.40 2.86 8.54
N LEU A 84 17.62 1.89 9.03
CA LEU A 84 17.01 0.86 8.18
C LEU A 84 16.04 1.48 7.17
N ALA A 85 15.16 2.37 7.62
CA ALA A 85 14.22 3.08 6.76
C ALA A 85 14.96 3.93 5.70
N GLU A 86 15.98 4.69 6.10
CA GLU A 86 16.80 5.48 5.16
C GLU A 86 17.49 4.60 4.12
N THR A 87 18.10 3.49 4.55
CA THR A 87 18.86 2.59 3.66
C THR A 87 17.98 1.93 2.62
N ARG A 88 16.73 1.62 3.00
CA ARG A 88 15.75 0.96 2.14
C ARG A 88 14.90 1.93 1.33
N ASP A 89 15.03 3.23 1.61
CA ASP A 89 14.12 4.26 1.12
C ASP A 89 12.67 3.94 1.49
N ASP A 90 12.42 3.49 2.71
CA ASP A 90 11.09 3.28 3.26
C ASP A 90 10.55 4.57 3.91
N ASP A 91 9.23 4.70 4.05
CA ASP A 91 8.65 5.69 4.98
C ASP A 91 8.83 5.18 6.42
N LEU A 92 8.98 6.10 7.38
CA LEU A 92 9.05 5.78 8.82
C LEU A 92 7.92 6.49 9.54
N LEU A 93 7.06 5.71 10.20
CA LEU A 93 5.86 6.19 10.86
C LEU A 93 5.96 5.99 12.36
N TYR A 94 5.82 7.07 13.12
CA TYR A 94 5.49 6.97 14.53
C TYR A 94 3.98 6.78 14.68
N ALA A 95 3.60 5.61 15.17
CA ALA A 95 2.21 5.19 15.31
C ALA A 95 1.70 5.32 16.75
N GLY A 96 2.43 6.03 17.61
CA GLY A 96 1.99 6.35 18.98
C GLY A 96 2.49 5.37 20.04
N THR A 97 1.72 5.27 21.12
CA THR A 97 2.10 4.55 22.33
C THR A 97 1.14 3.40 22.60
N MET A 98 1.66 2.25 23.03
CA MET A 98 0.90 1.03 23.30
C MET A 98 1.31 0.35 24.61
N MET A 99 0.52 -0.65 25.01
CA MET A 99 0.86 -1.62 26.06
C MET A 99 1.42 -2.90 25.43
N SER A 100 2.65 -3.29 25.79
CA SER A 100 3.36 -4.42 25.16
C SER A 100 2.84 -5.82 25.52
N PHE A 101 1.83 -5.91 26.39
CA PHE A 101 1.27 -7.18 26.85
C PHE A 101 -0.17 -7.43 26.36
N ASP A 102 -0.80 -6.45 25.71
CA ASP A 102 -2.17 -6.57 25.18
C ASP A 102 -2.11 -6.82 23.67
N LEU A 103 -1.98 -8.10 23.29
CA LEU A 103 -1.90 -8.51 21.88
C LEU A 103 -3.09 -8.01 21.04
N PRO A 104 -4.35 -8.16 21.49
CA PRO A 104 -5.50 -7.59 20.78
C PRO A 104 -5.37 -6.08 20.52
N GLU A 105 -5.00 -5.27 21.52
CA GLU A 105 -4.81 -3.83 21.36
C GLU A 105 -3.69 -3.53 20.35
N MET A 106 -2.57 -4.27 20.41
CA MET A 106 -1.46 -4.12 19.48
C MET A 106 -1.85 -4.44 18.03
N MET A 107 -2.65 -5.50 17.81
CA MET A 107 -3.17 -5.86 16.48
C MET A 107 -4.11 -4.79 15.94
N GLU A 108 -4.99 -4.25 16.78
CA GLU A 108 -5.91 -3.17 16.41
C GLU A 108 -5.15 -1.91 16.02
N ALA A 109 -4.16 -1.52 16.84
CA ALA A 109 -3.28 -0.38 16.55
C ALA A 109 -2.57 -0.53 15.21
N VAL A 110 -2.01 -1.71 14.91
CA VAL A 110 -1.39 -1.98 13.60
C VAL A 110 -2.41 -1.91 12.46
N GLY A 111 -3.60 -2.47 12.64
CA GLY A 111 -4.68 -2.41 11.66
C GLY A 111 -5.10 -0.98 11.32
N ASP A 112 -5.13 -0.10 12.31
CA ASP A 112 -5.42 1.33 12.12
C ASP A 112 -4.34 2.04 11.32
N VAL A 113 -3.05 1.77 11.58
CA VAL A 113 -1.94 2.36 10.82
C VAL A 113 -1.93 1.85 9.38
N VAL A 114 -2.17 0.56 9.16
CA VAL A 114 -2.30 -0.01 7.80
C VAL A 114 -3.40 0.70 7.04
N ARG A 115 -4.58 0.88 7.64
CA ARG A 115 -5.72 1.56 7.01
C ARG A 115 -5.41 3.02 6.69
N TYR A 116 -4.78 3.73 7.62
CA TYR A 116 -4.37 5.12 7.43
C TYR A 116 -3.37 5.24 6.26
N TYR A 117 -2.31 4.43 6.28
CA TYR A 117 -1.25 4.49 5.27
C TYR A 117 -1.76 4.06 3.89
N SER A 118 -2.57 3.01 3.80
CA SER A 118 -3.16 2.56 2.54
C SER A 118 -4.13 3.57 1.95
N GLN A 119 -4.87 4.29 2.79
CA GLN A 119 -5.77 5.36 2.36
C GLN A 119 -4.96 6.53 1.80
N ALA A 120 -3.92 6.98 2.52
CA ALA A 120 -3.04 8.04 2.06
C ALA A 120 -2.39 7.71 0.70
N TRP A 121 -1.97 6.46 0.50
CA TRP A 121 -1.43 6.02 -0.78
C TRP A 121 -2.48 5.98 -1.90
N SER A 122 -3.68 5.48 -1.59
CA SER A 122 -4.78 5.38 -2.55
C SER A 122 -5.33 6.73 -2.97
N ASP A 123 -5.29 7.73 -2.10
CA ASP A 123 -5.82 9.07 -2.37
C ASP A 123 -4.81 9.94 -3.13
N ASN A 124 -3.52 9.78 -2.86
CA ASN A 124 -2.50 10.69 -3.41
C ASN A 124 -1.69 10.09 -4.56
N VAL A 125 -1.35 8.80 -4.50
CA VAL A 125 -0.40 8.19 -5.44
C VAL A 125 -1.11 7.44 -6.55
N LYS A 126 -2.11 6.62 -6.21
CA LYS A 126 -2.88 5.86 -7.19
C LYS A 126 -3.52 6.74 -8.29
N PRO A 127 -4.10 7.92 -7.97
CA PRO A 127 -4.66 8.81 -8.98
C PRO A 127 -3.56 9.51 -9.79
N ALA A 128 -2.44 9.88 -9.17
CA ALA A 128 -1.32 10.50 -9.87
C ALA A 128 -0.74 9.58 -10.96
N ILE A 129 -0.58 8.28 -10.67
CA ILE A 129 -0.16 7.27 -11.65
C ILE A 129 -1.18 7.16 -12.79
N SER A 130 -2.47 7.13 -12.45
CA SER A 130 -3.55 7.01 -13.44
C SER A 130 -3.68 8.27 -14.31
N ALA A 131 -3.40 9.45 -13.76
CA ALA A 131 -3.40 10.73 -14.46
C ALA A 131 -2.20 10.88 -15.41
N THR A 132 -1.01 10.42 -15.00
CA THR A 132 0.16 10.37 -15.91
C THR A 132 -0.04 9.45 -17.11
N ALA A 133 -0.93 8.46 -17.02
CA ALA A 133 -1.32 7.64 -18.18
C ALA A 133 -2.26 8.38 -19.15
N ALA A 134 -2.97 9.43 -18.68
CA ALA A 134 -3.87 10.24 -19.50
C ALA A 134 -3.19 11.47 -20.12
N ASP A 135 -2.06 11.93 -19.57
CA ASP A 135 -1.30 13.12 -20.02
C ASP A 135 -0.15 12.80 -21.01
N GLY A 136 -0.15 11.60 -21.60
CA GLY A 136 0.84 11.13 -22.57
C GLY A 136 0.71 11.67 -24.00
N GLY A 137 -0.01 12.79 -24.21
CA GLY A 137 0.18 13.63 -25.39
C GLY A 137 1.08 14.80 -24.97
N VAL A 138 2.25 15.08 -25.53
CA VAL A 138 2.65 15.04 -26.94
C VAL A 138 4.21 15.00 -27.00
N ASP A 139 4.74 14.45 -28.09
CA ASP A 139 6.12 14.54 -28.63
C ASP A 139 7.22 13.57 -28.13
N GLY A 140 7.27 12.41 -28.78
CA GLY A 140 8.42 11.51 -28.81
C GLY A 140 8.08 10.20 -29.52
N GLU A 141 8.52 10.04 -30.76
CA GLU A 141 8.25 8.92 -31.67
C GLU A 141 8.42 7.52 -31.04
N SER A 142 7.30 6.88 -30.70
CA SER A 142 7.09 5.42 -30.83
C SER A 142 5.63 5.11 -30.47
N SER A 143 4.75 5.28 -31.45
CA SER A 143 3.32 5.01 -31.37
C SER A 143 3.05 3.51 -31.21
N SER A 144 2.80 3.07 -29.97
CA SER A 144 1.95 1.89 -29.75
C SER A 144 0.49 2.36 -29.82
N PRO A 145 -0.33 1.85 -30.75
CA PRO A 145 -1.72 2.26 -30.85
C PRO A 145 -2.43 1.96 -29.53
N GLY A 146 -3.11 2.97 -28.98
CA GLY A 146 -3.93 2.78 -27.79
C GLY A 146 -4.99 1.71 -28.08
N VAL A 147 -5.33 0.89 -27.09
CA VAL A 147 -6.29 -0.23 -27.23
C VAL A 147 -7.58 0.22 -27.93
N ASN A 148 -8.00 1.47 -27.71
CA ASN A 148 -9.18 2.04 -28.34
C ASN A 148 -9.03 2.25 -29.86
N GLU A 149 -7.84 2.60 -30.34
CA GLU A 149 -7.54 2.74 -31.78
C GLU A 149 -7.49 1.37 -32.47
N VAL A 150 -6.95 0.35 -31.79
CA VAL A 150 -6.96 -1.03 -32.29
C VAL A 150 -8.40 -1.55 -32.40
N LEU A 151 -9.22 -1.30 -31.37
CA LEU A 151 -10.63 -1.67 -31.40
C LEU A 151 -11.37 -0.93 -32.53
N TYR A 152 -11.13 0.37 -32.71
CA TYR A 152 -11.68 1.12 -33.84
C TYR A 152 -11.17 0.59 -35.19
N SER A 153 -9.92 0.16 -35.31
CA SER A 153 -9.37 -0.38 -36.55
C SER A 153 -10.03 -1.70 -36.98
N LEU A 154 -10.56 -2.46 -36.02
CA LEU A 154 -11.20 -3.75 -36.23
C LEU A 154 -12.73 -3.67 -36.43
N MET A 155 -13.32 -2.49 -36.23
CA MET A 155 -14.75 -2.26 -36.47
C MET A 155 -15.06 -2.12 -37.97
N SER A 156 -16.23 -2.61 -38.38
CA SER A 156 -16.72 -2.41 -39.74
C SER A 156 -17.08 -0.93 -39.96
N GLU A 157 -17.03 -0.45 -41.21
CA GLU A 157 -17.38 0.95 -41.50
C GLU A 157 -18.80 1.32 -41.07
N GLN A 158 -19.72 0.35 -41.07
CA GLN A 158 -21.09 0.55 -40.57
C GLN A 158 -21.13 0.78 -39.06
N ASP A 159 -20.32 0.06 -38.28
CA ASP A 159 -20.29 0.21 -36.83
C ASP A 159 -19.65 1.55 -36.41
N LYS A 160 -18.64 2.02 -37.16
CA LYS A 160 -18.02 3.33 -36.95
C LYS A 160 -19.00 4.49 -37.19
N LEU A 161 -19.87 4.35 -38.19
CA LEU A 161 -20.90 5.35 -38.53
C LEU A 161 -22.03 5.41 -37.50
N ALA A 162 -22.32 4.31 -36.81
CA ALA A 162 -23.35 4.25 -35.78
C ALA A 162 -22.94 4.97 -34.48
N ASP A 163 -21.65 4.97 -34.13
CA ASP A 163 -21.10 5.69 -32.97
C ASP A 163 -21.09 7.23 -33.14
N LEU A 164 -21.29 7.72 -34.37
CA LEU A 164 -21.30 9.15 -34.73
C LEU A 164 -22.73 9.73 -34.81
N SER A 165 -23.76 8.92 -34.59
CA SER A 165 -25.19 9.29 -34.69
C SER A 165 -25.84 9.64 -33.36
#